data_AF-A0A8H5T7N7-F1
#
_entry.id   AF-A0A8H5T7N7-F1
#
_cell.length_a   1.000
_cell.length_b   1.000
_cell.length_c   1.000
_cell.angle_alpha   90.00
_cell.angle_beta   90.00
_cell.angle_gamma   90.00
#
_symmetry.space_group_name_H-M   'P 1'
#
loop_
_entity.id
_entity.type
_entity.pdbx_description
1 polymer ?
#
loop_
_entity_poly.entity_id
_entity_poly.type
_entity_poly.pdbx_seq_one_letter_code
_entity_poly.pdbx_strand_id
1 'polypeptide(L)'
;MSGTLNVESAAAISAFIQELSIKASGGKPVDEETLALRMLAAEHTSPDYDLSTIHSSSVRNGPSTASADGDDKFAKLTELMMGDTKSPDEQVSSGQVPKPQPIVILPGYDIGAVQSNYETLMDANSMIQLYSNLMQVQQKPDGFNITTEAAEAYNFQAKQAYDAMMGPLAGFFIFDTGSSQKINNTVPKDQVHDTFLSAVFDNFGFDKDTKAQLDGQLTTFTSGLSKIASGNANSIDFSLRLGLCPRKNVTADEENPIYVYQPTIFLIRMSFDTNSFYQSTGKKSGVDMITLNFNLSVTKCALNARKFEQNRPRFDKMFQLITNSNLKAYSDLLNKQLKTNEKNPGA
;
A
#
# COMPACT_ATOMS: atom_id res chain seq x y z
N MET A 1 5.80 -14.23 -14.01
CA MET A 1 7.23 -13.95 -13.82
C MET A 1 7.40 -13.21 -12.50
N SER A 2 8.16 -13.79 -11.58
CA SER A 2 8.50 -13.22 -10.27
C SER A 2 9.50 -12.08 -10.47
N GLY A 3 9.04 -10.83 -10.42
CA GLY A 3 9.91 -9.66 -10.37
C GLY A 3 10.19 -9.34 -8.91
N THR A 4 11.09 -10.11 -8.28
CA THR A 4 11.67 -9.75 -6.98
C THR A 4 12.44 -8.44 -7.10
N LEU A 5 12.32 -7.56 -6.10
CA LEU A 5 13.22 -6.41 -5.90
C LEU A 5 14.67 -6.86 -6.14
N ASN A 6 15.35 -6.29 -7.13
CA ASN A 6 16.76 -6.57 -7.34
C ASN A 6 17.59 -5.92 -6.21
N VAL A 7 18.79 -6.46 -5.98
CA VAL A 7 19.66 -6.04 -4.86
C VAL A 7 19.97 -4.55 -4.90
N GLU A 8 20.22 -4.01 -6.10
CA GLU A 8 20.49 -2.59 -6.32
C GLU A 8 19.30 -1.69 -5.92
N SER A 9 18.08 -2.06 -6.31
CA SER A 9 16.87 -1.33 -5.92
C SER A 9 16.64 -1.41 -4.41
N ALA A 10 16.87 -2.57 -3.80
CA ALA A 10 16.74 -2.75 -2.37
C ALA A 10 17.76 -1.89 -1.59
N ALA A 11 18.99 -1.78 -2.08
CA ALA A 11 20.02 -0.93 -1.51
C ALA A 11 19.69 0.56 -1.63
N ALA A 12 19.24 1.02 -2.80
CA ALA A 12 18.84 2.42 -3.02
C ALA A 12 17.64 2.83 -2.16
N ILE A 13 16.63 1.95 -2.05
CA ILE A 13 15.49 2.16 -1.15
C ILE A 13 15.96 2.24 0.31
N SER A 14 16.84 1.33 0.73
CA SER A 14 17.38 1.33 2.10
C SER A 14 18.16 2.61 2.42
N ALA A 15 18.97 3.09 1.48
CA ALA A 15 19.70 4.35 1.59
C ALA A 15 18.75 5.56 1.72
N PHE A 16 17.70 5.62 0.90
CA PHE A 16 16.71 6.70 0.96
C PHE A 16 15.92 6.68 2.28
N ILE A 17 15.54 5.50 2.76
CA ILE A 17 14.87 5.32 4.06
C ILE A 17 15.78 5.77 5.21
N GLN A 18 17.07 5.43 5.12
CA GLN A 18 18.05 5.83 6.12
C GLN A 18 18.24 7.36 6.12
N GLU A 19 18.36 7.98 4.95
CA GLU A 19 18.45 9.45 4.82
C GLU A 19 17.21 10.14 5.42
N LEU A 20 16.01 9.67 5.05
CA LEU A 20 14.75 10.17 5.59
C LEU A 20 14.69 10.00 7.12
N SER A 21 15.15 8.87 7.64
CA SER A 21 15.19 8.61 9.07
C SER A 21 16.20 9.48 9.83
N ILE A 22 17.32 9.80 9.21
CA ILE A 22 18.37 10.64 9.80
C ILE A 22 17.89 12.08 9.84
N LYS A 23 17.33 12.58 8.74
CA LYS A 23 16.67 13.90 8.68
C LYS A 23 15.55 14.01 9.72
N ALA A 24 14.68 13.00 9.81
CA ALA A 24 13.60 12.95 10.81
C ALA A 24 14.12 12.94 12.26
N SER A 25 15.33 12.43 12.51
CA SER A 25 15.96 12.45 13.84
C SER A 25 16.72 13.75 14.13
N GLY A 26 16.71 14.74 13.22
CA GLY A 26 17.49 15.98 13.35
C GLY A 26 18.99 15.79 13.12
N GLY A 27 19.40 14.66 12.53
CA GLY A 27 20.78 14.39 12.17
C GLY A 27 21.21 15.17 10.92
N LYS A 28 22.51 15.46 10.80
CA LYS A 28 23.09 16.00 9.56
C LYS A 28 23.04 14.93 8.44
N PRO A 29 22.93 15.32 7.16
CA PRO A 29 23.04 14.39 6.05
C PRO A 29 24.32 13.56 6.18
N VAL A 30 24.23 12.26 5.91
CA VAL A 30 25.41 11.38 5.84
C VAL A 30 26.14 11.72 4.54
N ASP A 31 27.46 11.94 4.58
CA ASP A 31 28.22 12.14 3.35
C ASP A 31 28.16 10.90 2.44
N GLU A 32 28.23 11.13 1.13
CA GLU A 32 28.06 10.07 0.12
C GLU A 32 29.10 8.96 0.25
N GLU A 33 30.29 9.29 0.75
CA GLU A 33 31.38 8.32 0.99
C GLU A 33 31.01 7.34 2.10
N THR A 34 30.43 7.83 3.20
CA THR A 34 29.91 7.00 4.31
C THR A 34 28.69 6.18 3.88
N LEU A 35 27.84 6.72 3.01
CA LEU A 35 26.69 6.00 2.46
C LEU A 35 27.15 4.88 1.51
N ALA A 36 28.07 5.17 0.60
CA ALA A 36 28.64 4.20 -0.34
C ALA A 36 29.46 3.11 0.37
N LEU A 37 30.24 3.47 1.40
CA LEU A 37 30.98 2.51 2.23
C LEU A 37 30.04 1.58 3.01
N ARG A 38 28.88 2.07 3.44
CA ARG A 38 27.85 1.24 4.10
C ARG A 38 27.08 0.37 3.10
N MET A 39 26.88 0.84 1.87
CA MET A 39 26.32 0.03 0.78
C MET A 39 27.26 -1.14 0.42
N LEU A 40 28.57 -0.88 0.32
CA LEU A 40 29.61 -1.92 0.15
C LEU A 40 29.64 -2.91 1.32
N ALA A 41 29.48 -2.44 2.56
CA ALA A 41 29.42 -3.30 3.74
C ALA A 41 28.15 -4.19 3.77
N ALA A 42 27.03 -3.72 3.21
CA ALA A 42 25.81 -4.51 3.10
C ALA A 42 25.89 -5.57 1.98
N GLU A 43 26.58 -5.27 0.87
CA GLU A 43 26.86 -6.23 -0.21
C GLU A 43 27.86 -7.34 0.21
N HIS A 44 28.76 -7.05 1.17
CA HIS A 44 29.76 -8.00 1.68
C HIS A 44 29.45 -8.54 3.08
N THR A 45 28.22 -8.97 3.33
CA THR A 45 27.83 -9.65 4.57
C THR A 45 28.46 -11.06 4.68
N SER A 46 29.77 -11.10 4.93
CA SER A 46 30.45 -12.22 5.59
C SER A 46 30.56 -11.90 7.09
N PRO A 47 30.37 -12.86 8.01
CA PRO A 47 30.25 -12.59 9.45
C PRO A 47 31.48 -11.99 10.15
N ASP A 48 32.63 -11.90 9.46
CA ASP A 48 33.92 -11.57 10.06
C ASP A 48 34.49 -10.21 9.64
N TYR A 49 33.67 -9.28 9.12
CA TYR A 49 34.18 -7.97 8.70
C TYR A 49 34.43 -7.03 9.89
N ASP A 50 35.70 -6.92 10.28
CA ASP A 50 36.18 -6.01 11.32
C ASP A 50 36.13 -4.55 10.85
N LEU A 51 35.22 -3.76 11.42
CA LEU A 51 35.04 -2.34 11.14
C LEU A 51 36.24 -1.46 11.56
N SER A 52 37.21 -2.01 12.29
CA SER A 52 38.39 -1.26 12.75
C SER A 52 39.49 -1.09 11.70
N THR A 53 39.41 -1.78 10.55
CA THR A 53 40.42 -1.69 9.47
C THR A 53 40.18 -0.56 8.46
N ILE A 54 39.17 0.30 8.66
CA ILE A 54 38.93 1.47 7.80
C ILE A 54 39.96 2.55 8.15
N HIS A 55 41.15 2.45 7.59
CA HIS A 55 42.09 3.56 7.55
C HIS A 55 41.93 4.35 6.25
N SER A 56 41.70 5.65 6.41
CA SER A 56 41.74 6.66 5.35
C SER A 56 43.06 6.57 4.59
N SER A 57 43.02 6.04 3.38
CA SER A 57 44.14 6.07 2.45
C SER A 57 43.81 6.97 1.26
N SER A 58 44.29 8.21 1.38
CA SER A 58 44.80 9.09 0.32
C SER A 58 43.93 9.37 -0.91
N VAL A 59 43.31 10.55 -0.87
CA VAL A 59 43.25 11.60 -1.92
C VAL A 59 43.36 11.13 -3.38
N ARG A 60 42.21 11.15 -4.07
CA ARG A 60 42.15 11.53 -5.49
C ARG A 60 41.07 12.59 -5.69
N ASN A 61 41.48 13.63 -6.41
CA ASN A 61 40.86 14.95 -6.54
C ASN A 61 39.41 14.95 -7.05
N GLY A 62 38.60 15.79 -6.39
CA GLY A 62 37.35 16.37 -6.90
C GLY A 62 36.15 16.09 -5.99
N PRO A 63 35.57 17.09 -5.30
CA PRO A 63 34.25 16.91 -4.71
C PRO A 63 33.26 16.74 -5.86
N SER A 64 32.66 15.56 -6.00
CA SER A 64 31.34 15.47 -6.61
C SER A 64 30.43 16.27 -5.69
N THR A 65 30.14 17.50 -6.09
CA THR A 65 29.17 18.35 -5.42
C THR A 65 27.85 17.58 -5.37
N ALA A 66 27.24 17.50 -4.19
CA ALA A 66 25.88 17.02 -4.00
C ALA A 66 25.02 17.41 -5.20
N SER A 67 24.49 16.43 -5.92
CA SER A 67 23.62 16.72 -7.05
C SER A 67 22.46 17.58 -6.55
N ALA A 68 22.09 18.59 -7.35
CA ALA A 68 20.85 19.36 -7.22
C ALA A 68 19.59 18.46 -7.24
N ASP A 69 19.72 17.15 -7.49
CA ASP A 69 18.65 16.16 -7.53
C ASP A 69 18.13 15.69 -6.16
N GLY A 70 18.81 16.05 -5.06
CA GLY A 70 18.39 15.67 -3.70
C GLY A 70 17.01 16.24 -3.34
N ASP A 71 16.76 17.51 -3.67
CA ASP A 71 15.50 18.19 -3.36
C ASP A 71 14.35 17.72 -4.28
N ASP A 72 14.65 17.36 -5.53
CA ASP A 72 13.66 16.92 -6.52
C ASP A 72 12.99 15.58 -6.13
N LYS A 73 13.76 14.65 -5.54
CA LYS A 73 13.20 13.34 -5.10
C LYS A 73 12.25 13.47 -3.91
N PHE A 74 12.53 14.37 -2.96
CA PHE A 74 11.61 14.65 -1.85
C PHE A 74 10.37 15.40 -2.34
N ALA A 75 10.52 16.36 -3.27
CA ALA A 75 9.39 17.06 -3.87
C ALA A 75 8.46 16.11 -4.64
N LYS A 76 9.02 15.19 -5.45
CA LYS A 76 8.28 14.12 -6.13
C LYS A 76 7.58 13.19 -5.15
N LEU A 77 8.25 12.82 -4.05
CA LEU A 77 7.63 12.00 -3.01
C LEU A 77 6.45 12.73 -2.36
N THR A 78 6.60 14.02 -2.04
CA THR A 78 5.51 14.85 -1.52
C THR A 78 4.35 14.92 -2.50
N GLU A 79 4.61 15.14 -3.80
CA GLU A 79 3.59 15.17 -4.83
C GLU A 79 2.81 13.86 -4.94
N LEU A 80 3.51 12.71 -4.92
CA LEU A 80 2.87 11.40 -4.92
C LEU A 80 2.02 11.19 -3.66
N MET A 81 2.57 11.52 -2.49
CA MET A 81 1.86 11.37 -1.21
C MET A 81 0.57 12.19 -1.18
N MET A 82 0.61 13.45 -1.65
CA MET A 82 -0.57 14.32 -1.70
C MET A 82 -1.49 14.02 -2.89
N GLY A 83 -0.98 13.43 -3.97
CA GLY A 83 -1.77 12.91 -5.08
C GLY A 83 -2.67 11.76 -4.63
N ASP A 84 -2.14 10.86 -3.79
CA ASP A 84 -2.86 9.68 -3.30
C ASP A 84 -4.07 10.01 -2.40
N THR A 85 -4.13 11.22 -1.83
CA THR A 85 -5.29 11.65 -1.03
C THR A 85 -6.44 12.19 -1.88
N LYS A 86 -6.20 12.43 -3.18
CA LYS A 86 -7.21 12.94 -4.11
C LYS A 86 -8.18 11.86 -4.54
N SER A 87 -9.35 12.25 -5.02
CA SER A 87 -10.30 11.31 -5.63
C SER A 87 -9.73 10.67 -6.91
N PRO A 88 -10.25 9.50 -7.34
CA PRO A 88 -9.83 8.85 -8.58
C PRO A 88 -9.89 9.77 -9.81
N ASP A 89 -10.94 10.59 -9.93
CA ASP A 89 -11.09 11.54 -11.04
C ASP A 89 -10.06 12.67 -11.03
N GLU A 90 -9.70 13.16 -9.84
CA GLU A 90 -8.65 14.18 -9.68
C GLU A 90 -7.25 13.60 -9.95
N GLN A 91 -7.00 12.34 -9.54
CA GLN A 91 -5.75 11.65 -9.85
C GLN A 91 -5.55 11.53 -11.37
N VAL A 92 -6.58 11.06 -12.08
CA VAL A 92 -6.59 10.98 -13.56
C VAL A 92 -6.34 12.36 -14.19
N SER A 93 -7.05 13.38 -13.71
CA SER A 93 -6.91 14.76 -14.22
C SER A 93 -5.51 15.34 -13.98
N SER A 94 -4.80 14.85 -12.97
CA SER A 94 -3.39 15.18 -12.69
C SER A 94 -2.37 14.28 -13.39
N GLY A 95 -2.81 13.40 -14.31
CA GLY A 95 -1.90 12.51 -15.04
C GLY A 95 -1.43 11.30 -14.23
N GLN A 96 -2.14 10.91 -13.18
CA GLN A 96 -1.84 9.73 -12.36
C GLN A 96 -2.88 8.64 -12.60
N VAL A 97 -2.45 7.36 -12.60
CA VAL A 97 -3.43 6.27 -12.55
C VAL A 97 -4.12 6.26 -11.17
N PRO A 98 -5.46 6.14 -11.11
CA PRO A 98 -6.19 6.16 -9.86
C PRO A 98 -5.85 4.93 -9.02
N LYS A 99 -5.52 5.16 -7.75
CA LYS A 99 -5.27 4.10 -6.77
C LYS A 99 -6.53 3.81 -5.95
N PRO A 100 -6.86 2.53 -5.68
CA PRO A 100 -7.87 2.21 -4.68
C PRO A 100 -7.44 2.78 -3.33
N GLN A 101 -8.29 3.62 -2.72
CA GLN A 101 -8.01 4.14 -1.38
C GLN A 101 -8.11 3.00 -0.36
N PRO A 102 -7.24 2.97 0.66
CA PRO A 102 -7.38 2.01 1.75
C PRO A 102 -8.72 2.18 2.43
N ILE A 103 -9.37 1.08 2.76
CA ILE A 103 -10.63 1.07 3.49
C ILE A 103 -10.32 0.57 4.88
N VAL A 104 -10.72 1.31 5.92
CA VAL A 104 -10.64 0.86 7.30
C VAL A 104 -12.05 0.87 7.86
N ILE A 105 -12.50 -0.28 8.38
CA ILE A 105 -13.85 -0.43 8.90
C ILE A 105 -13.78 -0.48 10.42
N LEU A 106 -14.46 0.47 11.06
CA LEU A 106 -14.69 0.47 12.50
C LEU A 106 -15.78 -0.56 12.81
N PRO A 107 -15.47 -1.64 13.54
CA PRO A 107 -16.46 -2.65 13.90
C PRO A 107 -17.46 -2.11 14.94
N GLY A 108 -18.65 -2.71 15.02
CA GLY A 108 -19.74 -2.28 15.90
C GLY A 108 -19.52 -2.55 17.40
N TYR A 109 -18.28 -2.73 17.85
CA TYR A 109 -17.94 -2.91 19.26
C TYR A 109 -17.72 -1.54 19.93
N ASP A 110 -18.29 -1.33 21.11
CA ASP A 110 -17.99 -0.17 21.95
C ASP A 110 -16.93 -0.52 23.00
N ILE A 111 -15.67 -0.64 22.56
CA ILE A 111 -14.52 -0.99 23.41
C ILE A 111 -13.36 -0.07 23.07
N GLY A 112 -12.81 0.65 24.05
CA GLY A 112 -11.76 1.65 23.83
C GLY A 112 -10.50 1.11 23.10
N ALA A 113 -10.13 -0.16 23.31
CA ALA A 113 -9.02 -0.79 22.60
C ALA A 113 -9.26 -0.94 21.09
N VAL A 114 -10.53 -1.09 20.67
CA VAL A 114 -10.91 -1.19 19.25
C VAL A 114 -10.71 0.14 18.54
N GLN A 115 -11.08 1.25 19.18
CA GLN A 115 -10.88 2.60 18.63
C GLN A 115 -9.39 2.89 18.41
N SER A 116 -8.54 2.58 19.40
CA SER A 116 -7.10 2.75 19.26
C SER A 116 -6.52 1.88 18.14
N ASN A 117 -6.90 0.60 18.07
CA ASN A 117 -6.45 -0.29 16.99
C ASN A 117 -6.92 0.16 15.60
N TYR A 118 -8.14 0.71 15.52
CA TYR A 118 -8.68 1.30 14.29
C TYR A 118 -7.84 2.49 13.82
N GLU A 119 -7.46 3.39 14.73
CA GLU A 119 -6.57 4.51 14.41
C GLU A 119 -5.18 4.02 13.99
N THR A 120 -4.61 3.05 14.70
CA THR A 120 -3.33 2.44 14.33
C THR A 120 -3.38 1.79 12.94
N LEU A 121 -4.52 1.22 12.51
CA LEU A 121 -4.67 0.67 11.15
C LEU A 121 -4.64 1.76 10.08
N MET A 122 -5.29 2.90 10.31
CA MET A 122 -5.25 4.04 9.38
C MET A 122 -3.82 4.52 9.19
N ASP A 123 -3.09 4.68 10.29
CA ASP A 123 -1.70 5.12 10.28
C ASP A 123 -0.75 4.09 9.64
N ALA A 124 -1.01 2.80 9.86
CA ALA A 124 -0.27 1.72 9.20
C ALA A 124 -0.47 1.73 7.67
N ASN A 125 -1.69 2.00 7.19
CA ASN A 125 -1.95 2.18 5.76
C ASN A 125 -1.16 3.37 5.18
N SER A 126 -1.05 4.47 5.92
CA SER A 126 -0.23 5.62 5.51
C SER A 126 1.24 5.27 5.43
N MET A 127 1.79 4.51 6.39
CA MET A 127 3.17 4.02 6.29
C MET A 127 3.37 3.11 5.07
N ILE A 128 2.44 2.21 4.78
CA ILE A 128 2.49 1.38 3.57
C ILE A 128 2.49 2.25 2.32
N GLN A 129 1.69 3.33 2.30
CA GLN A 129 1.64 4.27 1.17
C GLN A 129 2.97 5.01 0.99
N LEU A 130 3.56 5.50 2.09
CA LEU A 130 4.85 6.17 2.08
C LEU A 130 5.94 5.30 1.45
N TYR A 131 6.08 4.06 1.92
CA TYR A 131 7.08 3.15 1.37
C TYR A 131 6.76 2.72 -0.06
N SER A 132 5.48 2.58 -0.42
CA SER A 132 5.07 2.33 -1.81
C SER A 132 5.50 3.46 -2.75
N ASN A 133 5.31 4.70 -2.34
CA ASN A 133 5.71 5.87 -3.14
C ASN A 133 7.22 6.05 -3.18
N LEU A 134 7.94 5.76 -2.09
CA LEU A 134 9.41 5.72 -2.09
C LEU A 134 9.94 4.75 -3.14
N MET A 135 9.36 3.55 -3.23
CA MET A 135 9.72 2.58 -4.26
C MET A 135 9.39 3.06 -5.67
N GLN A 136 8.27 3.79 -5.84
CA GLN A 136 7.94 4.42 -7.13
C GLN A 136 8.99 5.47 -7.54
N VAL A 137 9.36 6.40 -6.65
CA VAL A 137 10.38 7.44 -6.93
C VAL A 137 11.71 6.80 -7.31
N GLN A 138 12.06 5.65 -6.73
CA GLN A 138 13.32 4.96 -7.02
C GLN A 138 13.29 4.16 -8.33
N GLN A 139 12.23 3.38 -8.58
CA GLN A 139 12.18 2.46 -9.72
C GLN A 139 11.61 3.10 -10.99
N LYS A 140 10.80 4.16 -10.84
CA LYS A 140 10.13 4.91 -11.92
C LYS A 140 10.13 6.41 -11.59
N PRO A 141 11.31 7.06 -11.54
CA PRO A 141 11.46 8.47 -11.13
C PRO A 141 10.71 9.46 -12.03
N ASP A 142 10.53 9.13 -13.30
CA ASP A 142 9.80 9.96 -14.28
C ASP A 142 8.28 9.70 -14.26
N GLY A 143 7.82 8.80 -13.40
CA GLY A 143 6.43 8.37 -13.33
C GLY A 143 6.04 7.42 -14.47
N PHE A 144 4.75 7.39 -14.77
CA PHE A 144 4.18 6.60 -15.86
C PHE A 144 3.41 7.52 -16.80
N ASN A 145 3.54 7.29 -18.11
CA ASN A 145 2.63 7.91 -19.06
C ASN A 145 1.28 7.18 -19.03
N ILE A 146 0.29 7.76 -18.37
CA ILE A 146 -1.03 7.11 -18.19
C ILE A 146 -1.80 6.87 -19.50
N THR A 147 -1.37 7.45 -20.62
CA THR A 147 -2.01 7.20 -21.93
C THR A 147 -1.49 5.92 -22.61
N THR A 148 -0.26 5.51 -22.31
CA THR A 148 0.40 4.37 -22.97
C THR A 148 0.82 3.27 -21.99
N GLU A 149 1.07 3.60 -20.74
CA GLU A 149 1.67 2.73 -19.71
C GLU A 149 0.71 2.48 -18.53
N ALA A 150 -0.57 2.81 -18.64
CA ALA A 150 -1.52 2.68 -17.52
C ALA A 150 -1.55 1.26 -16.92
N ALA A 151 -1.56 0.22 -17.76
CA ALA A 151 -1.57 -1.15 -17.29
C ALA A 151 -0.29 -1.51 -16.54
N GLU A 152 0.86 -1.01 -16.97
CA GLU A 152 2.13 -1.17 -16.26
C GLU A 152 2.10 -0.44 -14.92
N ALA A 153 1.53 0.78 -14.89
CA ALA A 153 1.38 1.57 -13.67
C ALA A 153 0.50 0.86 -12.64
N TYR A 154 -0.65 0.30 -13.04
CA TYR A 154 -1.51 -0.51 -12.18
C TYR A 154 -0.77 -1.75 -11.66
N ASN A 155 -0.12 -2.50 -12.56
CA ASN A 155 0.62 -3.71 -12.20
C ASN A 155 1.78 -3.44 -11.26
N PHE A 156 2.43 -2.28 -11.40
CA PHE A 156 3.47 -1.81 -10.50
C PHE A 156 2.87 -1.49 -9.13
N GLN A 157 1.87 -0.61 -9.07
CA GLN A 157 1.25 -0.15 -7.83
C GLN A 157 0.59 -1.29 -7.02
N ALA A 158 -0.01 -2.26 -7.70
CA ALA A 158 -0.63 -3.42 -7.06
C ALA A 158 0.36 -4.29 -6.27
N LYS A 159 1.66 -4.23 -6.58
CA LYS A 159 2.70 -4.98 -5.88
C LYS A 159 3.34 -4.18 -4.76
N GLN A 160 3.42 -2.86 -4.91
CA GLN A 160 4.15 -1.99 -3.97
C GLN A 160 3.63 -2.09 -2.53
N ALA A 161 2.33 -2.27 -2.31
CA ALA A 161 1.80 -2.44 -0.96
C ALA A 161 2.34 -3.70 -0.27
N TYR A 162 2.41 -4.82 -0.99
CA TYR A 162 2.98 -6.07 -0.49
C TYR A 162 4.48 -5.93 -0.24
N ASP A 163 5.22 -5.36 -1.20
CA ASP A 163 6.66 -5.18 -1.10
C ASP A 163 7.04 -4.21 0.04
N ALA A 164 6.23 -3.18 0.28
CA ALA A 164 6.40 -2.27 1.41
C ALA A 164 6.25 -3.01 2.74
N MET A 165 5.27 -3.91 2.85
CA MET A 165 4.99 -4.68 4.06
C MET A 165 6.02 -5.79 4.32
N MET A 166 6.56 -6.40 3.25
CA MET A 166 7.59 -7.46 3.33
C MET A 166 9.02 -6.91 3.43
N GLY A 167 9.27 -5.69 2.97
CA GLY A 167 10.58 -5.06 2.98
C GLY A 167 10.74 -4.09 4.15
N PRO A 168 10.57 -2.78 3.96
CA PRO A 168 10.88 -1.78 4.98
C PRO A 168 9.98 -1.84 6.23
N LEU A 169 8.76 -2.37 6.11
CA LEU A 169 7.87 -2.62 7.25
C LEU A 169 7.95 -4.07 7.76
N ALA A 170 8.98 -4.82 7.34
CA ALA A 170 9.21 -6.17 7.84
C ALA A 170 9.26 -6.17 9.38
N GLY A 171 8.54 -7.12 9.97
CA GLY A 171 8.44 -7.26 11.42
C GLY A 171 7.50 -6.27 12.11
N PHE A 172 6.78 -5.39 11.39
CA PHE A 172 5.54 -4.77 11.90
C PHE A 172 4.32 -5.64 11.59
N PHE A 173 4.39 -6.47 10.55
CA PHE A 173 3.32 -7.36 10.14
C PHE A 173 3.70 -8.81 10.31
N ILE A 174 2.72 -9.61 10.71
CA ILE A 174 2.76 -11.08 10.67
C ILE A 174 1.85 -11.49 9.52
N PHE A 175 2.45 -12.12 8.51
CA PHE A 175 1.75 -12.61 7.34
C PHE A 175 1.21 -14.01 7.64
N ASP A 176 -0.05 -14.22 7.31
CA ASP A 176 -0.71 -15.52 7.36
C ASP A 176 -1.13 -15.94 5.96
N THR A 177 -1.33 -17.25 5.78
CA THR A 177 -1.72 -17.83 4.50
C THR A 177 -3.05 -17.25 4.07
N GLY A 178 -3.04 -16.67 2.87
CA GLY A 178 -4.21 -16.10 2.25
C GLY A 178 -5.10 -17.11 1.54
N SER A 179 -6.24 -16.64 1.03
CA SER A 179 -7.03 -17.37 0.03
C SER A 179 -6.65 -16.93 -1.37
N SER A 180 -6.66 -17.85 -2.34
CA SER A 180 -6.63 -17.49 -3.77
C SER A 180 -7.72 -18.22 -4.52
N GLN A 181 -8.46 -17.49 -5.36
CA GLN A 181 -9.54 -18.01 -6.17
C GLN A 181 -9.54 -17.36 -7.55
N LYS A 182 -9.92 -18.14 -8.57
CA LYS A 182 -10.20 -17.64 -9.91
C LYS A 182 -11.70 -17.41 -10.06
N ILE A 183 -12.08 -16.20 -10.41
CA ILE A 183 -13.46 -15.83 -10.72
C ILE A 183 -13.62 -15.80 -12.24
N ASN A 184 -14.65 -16.46 -12.76
CA ASN A 184 -14.98 -16.47 -14.18
C ASN A 184 -16.50 -16.60 -14.36
N ASN A 185 -17.20 -15.47 -14.20
CA ASN A 185 -18.66 -15.41 -14.23
C ASN A 185 -19.13 -14.55 -15.40
N THR A 186 -20.10 -15.05 -16.17
CA THR A 186 -20.81 -14.24 -17.17
C THR A 186 -22.11 -13.73 -16.56
N VAL A 187 -22.24 -12.41 -16.42
CA VAL A 187 -23.34 -11.77 -15.69
C VAL A 187 -23.95 -10.62 -16.48
N PRO A 188 -25.22 -10.27 -16.23
CA PRO A 188 -25.82 -9.05 -16.76
C PRO A 188 -25.01 -7.81 -16.37
N LYS A 189 -24.97 -6.81 -17.26
CA LYS A 189 -24.17 -5.59 -17.05
C LYS A 189 -24.52 -4.83 -15.77
N ASP A 190 -25.79 -4.78 -15.42
CA ASP A 190 -26.31 -4.15 -14.20
C ASP A 190 -25.96 -4.93 -12.92
N GLN A 191 -25.55 -6.20 -13.03
CA GLN A 191 -25.17 -7.06 -11.89
C GLN A 191 -23.66 -7.17 -11.68
N VAL A 192 -22.84 -6.45 -12.47
CA VAL A 192 -21.38 -6.52 -12.39
C VAL A 192 -20.87 -6.09 -11.02
N HIS A 193 -21.38 -4.98 -10.47
CA HIS A 193 -20.98 -4.49 -9.16
C HIS A 193 -21.31 -5.49 -8.06
N ASP A 194 -22.55 -5.95 -7.99
CA ASP A 194 -22.99 -6.93 -7.00
C ASP A 194 -22.18 -8.23 -7.07
N THR A 195 -21.91 -8.73 -8.28
CA THR A 195 -21.10 -9.94 -8.49
C THR A 195 -19.66 -9.74 -8.02
N PHE A 196 -19.06 -8.59 -8.34
CA PHE A 196 -17.70 -8.27 -7.91
C PHE A 196 -17.60 -8.12 -6.39
N LEU A 197 -18.50 -7.35 -5.77
CA LEU A 197 -18.52 -7.14 -4.33
C LEU A 197 -18.74 -8.46 -3.58
N SER A 198 -19.62 -9.31 -4.08
CA SER A 198 -19.85 -10.64 -3.51
C SER A 198 -18.58 -11.49 -3.55
N ALA A 199 -17.93 -11.56 -4.72
CA ALA A 199 -16.69 -12.34 -4.89
C ALA A 199 -15.54 -11.85 -3.99
N VAL A 200 -15.45 -10.54 -3.75
CA VAL A 200 -14.37 -9.93 -2.96
C VAL A 200 -14.66 -9.92 -1.46
N PHE A 201 -15.91 -9.63 -1.05
CA PHE A 201 -16.22 -9.24 0.32
C PHE A 201 -17.15 -10.20 1.09
N ASP A 202 -17.77 -11.19 0.47
CA ASP A 202 -18.73 -12.07 1.19
C ASP A 202 -18.07 -12.85 2.33
N ASN A 203 -16.82 -13.27 2.16
CA ASN A 203 -16.07 -13.98 3.19
C ASN A 203 -15.74 -13.12 4.43
N PHE A 204 -15.99 -11.80 4.38
CA PHE A 204 -15.77 -10.91 5.52
C PHE A 204 -17.02 -10.74 6.39
N GLY A 205 -18.17 -11.25 5.97
CA GLY A 205 -19.40 -11.22 6.77
C GLY A 205 -19.99 -9.84 6.99
N PHE A 206 -19.83 -8.91 6.03
CA PHE A 206 -20.36 -7.55 6.15
C PHE A 206 -21.90 -7.49 6.03
N ASP A 207 -22.50 -6.61 6.84
CA ASP A 207 -23.92 -6.27 6.73
C ASP A 207 -24.26 -5.53 5.41
N LYS A 208 -25.57 -5.43 5.12
CA LYS A 208 -26.08 -4.81 3.89
C LYS A 208 -25.66 -3.34 3.74
N ASP A 209 -25.66 -2.58 4.83
CA ASP A 209 -25.35 -1.14 4.82
C ASP A 209 -23.86 -0.92 4.53
N THR A 210 -23.01 -1.79 5.05
CA THR A 210 -21.57 -1.79 4.81
C THR A 210 -21.28 -2.18 3.36
N LYS A 211 -21.96 -3.19 2.81
CA LYS A 211 -21.86 -3.53 1.39
C LYS A 211 -22.30 -2.38 0.47
N ALA A 212 -23.36 -1.65 0.82
CA ALA A 212 -23.78 -0.47 0.06
C ALA A 212 -22.74 0.67 0.10
N GLN A 213 -22.08 0.88 1.25
CA GLN A 213 -20.97 1.84 1.34
C GLN A 213 -19.77 1.42 0.48
N LEU A 214 -19.43 0.13 0.47
CA LEU A 214 -18.38 -0.44 -0.38
C LEU A 214 -18.71 -0.28 -1.88
N ASP A 215 -19.97 -0.46 -2.27
CA ASP A 215 -20.44 -0.21 -3.63
C ASP A 215 -20.29 1.26 -4.05
N GLY A 216 -20.59 2.19 -3.15
CA GLY A 216 -20.32 3.62 -3.39
C GLY A 216 -18.84 3.92 -3.61
N GLN A 217 -17.93 3.23 -2.90
CA GLN A 217 -16.49 3.36 -3.13
C GLN A 217 -16.07 2.76 -4.48
N LEU A 218 -16.60 1.58 -4.83
CA LEU A 218 -16.35 0.94 -6.11
C LEU A 218 -16.80 1.83 -7.28
N THR A 219 -18.00 2.40 -7.19
CA THR A 219 -18.57 3.32 -8.19
C THR A 219 -17.69 4.56 -8.37
N THR A 220 -17.21 5.14 -7.27
CA THR A 220 -16.31 6.29 -7.30
C THR A 220 -14.97 5.94 -7.94
N PHE A 221 -14.47 4.72 -7.71
CA PHE A 221 -13.22 4.26 -8.30
C PHE A 221 -13.38 4.00 -9.80
N THR A 222 -14.44 3.31 -10.22
CA THR A 222 -14.67 2.96 -11.63
C THR A 222 -14.96 4.17 -12.52
N SER A 223 -15.50 5.26 -11.99
CA SER A 223 -15.68 6.51 -12.75
C SER A 223 -14.34 7.05 -13.27
N GLY A 224 -13.29 7.03 -12.44
CA GLY A 224 -11.93 7.41 -12.82
C GLY A 224 -11.30 6.45 -13.82
N LEU A 225 -11.51 5.14 -13.64
CA LEU A 225 -10.97 4.10 -14.54
C LEU A 225 -11.43 4.26 -15.99
N SER A 226 -12.69 4.66 -16.19
CA SER A 226 -13.29 4.78 -17.53
C SER A 226 -12.61 5.79 -18.46
N LYS A 227 -11.74 6.66 -17.91
CA LYS A 227 -11.04 7.73 -18.61
C LYS A 227 -9.62 7.36 -19.04
N ILE A 228 -9.14 6.17 -18.65
CA ILE A 228 -7.77 5.75 -18.92
C ILE A 228 -7.73 4.77 -20.09
N ALA A 229 -6.84 5.06 -21.04
CA ALA A 229 -6.51 4.13 -22.11
C ALA A 229 -5.56 3.07 -21.54
N SER A 230 -5.88 1.82 -21.81
CA SER A 230 -4.98 0.74 -21.47
C SER A 230 -3.88 0.56 -22.49
N GLY A 231 -2.66 0.43 -22.00
CA GLY A 231 -1.56 -0.10 -22.80
C GLY A 231 -1.78 -1.58 -23.20
N ASN A 232 -0.76 -2.15 -23.83
CA ASN A 232 -0.76 -3.52 -24.37
C ASN A 232 -0.44 -4.59 -23.30
N ALA A 233 -1.23 -4.70 -22.23
CA ALA A 233 -1.03 -5.74 -21.22
C ALA A 233 -2.08 -6.86 -21.31
N ASN A 234 -1.69 -8.08 -20.94
CA ASN A 234 -2.62 -9.23 -20.86
C ASN A 234 -3.45 -9.24 -19.57
N SER A 235 -3.00 -8.55 -18.53
CA SER A 235 -3.73 -8.39 -17.28
C SER A 235 -3.53 -7.00 -16.68
N ILE A 236 -4.52 -6.57 -15.91
CA ILE A 236 -4.48 -5.35 -15.09
C ILE A 236 -4.70 -5.74 -13.64
N ASP A 237 -3.68 -5.49 -12.82
CA ASP A 237 -3.66 -5.84 -11.41
C ASP A 237 -4.03 -4.64 -10.55
N PHE A 238 -4.86 -4.87 -9.54
CA PHE A 238 -5.22 -3.92 -8.50
C PHE A 238 -4.88 -4.50 -7.14
N SER A 239 -4.59 -3.63 -6.17
CA SER A 239 -4.48 -4.01 -4.77
C SER A 239 -5.32 -3.08 -3.91
N LEU A 240 -6.24 -3.65 -3.15
CA LEU A 240 -7.00 -2.96 -2.12
C LEU A 240 -6.48 -3.36 -0.75
N ARG A 241 -6.31 -2.37 0.13
CA ARG A 241 -6.00 -2.58 1.55
C ARG A 241 -7.29 -2.43 2.33
N LEU A 242 -7.68 -3.49 3.02
CA LEU A 242 -8.86 -3.52 3.90
C LEU A 242 -8.39 -3.71 5.35
N GLY A 243 -8.47 -2.67 6.17
CA GLY A 243 -8.17 -2.70 7.59
C GLY A 243 -9.38 -3.10 8.42
N LEU A 244 -9.26 -4.16 9.21
CA LEU A 244 -10.27 -4.64 10.16
C LEU A 244 -9.63 -4.93 11.51
N CYS A 245 -10.45 -4.94 12.56
CA CYS A 245 -10.02 -5.36 13.90
C CYS A 245 -10.81 -6.62 14.33
N PRO A 246 -10.57 -7.78 13.70
CA PRO A 246 -11.26 -9.02 14.05
C PRO A 246 -11.06 -9.39 15.51
N ARG A 247 -12.11 -9.93 16.12
CA ARG A 247 -12.12 -10.42 17.49
C ARG A 247 -11.68 -11.88 17.52
N LYS A 248 -10.65 -12.19 18.30
CA LYS A 248 -10.09 -13.54 18.46
C LYS A 248 -10.28 -14.03 19.89
N ASN A 249 -10.85 -15.23 20.05
CA ASN A 249 -10.86 -15.95 21.33
C ASN A 249 -9.43 -16.49 21.59
N VAL A 250 -8.79 -16.06 22.68
CA VAL A 250 -7.42 -16.51 23.04
C VAL A 250 -7.38 -17.58 24.12
N THR A 251 -8.50 -17.84 24.79
CA THR A 251 -8.57 -18.92 25.80
C THR A 251 -8.90 -20.27 25.19
N ALA A 252 -9.43 -20.29 23.96
CA ALA A 252 -10.05 -21.48 23.35
C ALA A 252 -11.16 -22.11 24.22
N ASP A 253 -11.62 -21.38 25.23
CA ASP A 253 -12.76 -21.69 26.07
C ASP A 253 -13.93 -20.86 25.54
N GLU A 254 -14.98 -21.52 25.08
CA GLU A 254 -16.20 -20.89 24.58
C GLU A 254 -17.19 -20.54 25.69
N GLU A 255 -17.05 -21.15 26.88
CA GLU A 255 -17.86 -20.83 28.06
C GLU A 255 -17.35 -19.56 28.74
N ASN A 256 -16.02 -19.38 28.82
CA ASN A 256 -15.37 -18.19 29.37
C ASN A 256 -14.34 -17.59 28.40
N PRO A 257 -14.80 -17.00 27.28
CA PRO A 257 -13.90 -16.49 26.25
C PRO A 257 -13.21 -15.21 26.72
N ILE A 258 -11.88 -15.17 26.57
CA ILE A 258 -11.15 -13.90 26.58
C ILE A 258 -10.91 -13.49 25.14
N TYR A 259 -11.43 -12.32 24.79
CA TYR A 259 -11.29 -11.77 23.45
C TYR A 259 -10.15 -10.78 23.36
N VAL A 260 -9.36 -10.89 22.31
CA VAL A 260 -8.43 -9.86 21.86
C VAL A 260 -8.88 -9.32 20.51
N TYR A 261 -8.60 -8.05 20.27
CA TYR A 261 -8.94 -7.35 19.03
C TYR A 261 -7.65 -7.15 18.25
N GLN A 262 -7.48 -7.90 17.17
CA GLN A 262 -6.22 -7.94 16.43
C GLN A 262 -6.32 -7.01 15.21
N PRO A 263 -5.66 -5.84 15.21
CA PRO A 263 -5.61 -5.00 14.01
C PRO A 263 -4.98 -5.79 12.87
N THR A 264 -5.69 -5.89 11.76
CA THR A 264 -5.33 -6.73 10.61
C THR A 264 -5.60 -5.95 9.33
N ILE A 265 -4.62 -5.94 8.43
CA ILE A 265 -4.79 -5.47 7.06
C ILE A 265 -4.93 -6.69 6.15
N PHE A 266 -6.00 -6.74 5.39
CA PHE A 266 -6.19 -7.71 4.32
C PHE A 266 -5.74 -7.06 3.01
N LEU A 267 -4.69 -7.62 2.41
CA LEU A 267 -4.23 -7.25 1.07
C LEU A 267 -5.03 -8.05 0.05
N ILE A 268 -6.00 -7.38 -0.58
CA ILE A 268 -6.87 -7.93 -1.60
C ILE A 268 -6.25 -7.57 -2.96
N ARG A 269 -5.49 -8.50 -3.53
CA ARG A 269 -4.93 -8.35 -4.87
C ARG A 269 -5.84 -9.01 -5.90
N MET A 270 -6.14 -8.28 -6.95
CA MET A 270 -7.00 -8.71 -8.05
C MET A 270 -6.20 -8.60 -9.35
N SER A 271 -6.21 -9.63 -10.18
CA SER A 271 -5.56 -9.63 -11.49
C SER A 271 -6.62 -9.91 -12.55
N PHE A 272 -7.08 -8.85 -13.21
CA PHE A 272 -8.14 -8.92 -14.21
C PHE A 272 -7.58 -9.33 -15.57
N ASP A 273 -8.30 -10.18 -16.27
CA ASP A 273 -8.15 -10.27 -17.71
C ASP A 273 -8.46 -8.89 -18.33
N THR A 274 -7.57 -8.46 -19.22
CA THR A 274 -7.63 -7.15 -19.85
C THR A 274 -8.97 -6.89 -20.57
N ASN A 275 -9.51 -7.89 -21.28
CA ASN A 275 -10.79 -7.71 -21.96
C ASN A 275 -11.95 -7.68 -20.97
N SER A 276 -11.94 -8.54 -19.94
CA SER A 276 -12.91 -8.47 -18.84
C SER A 276 -12.93 -7.09 -18.18
N PHE A 277 -11.76 -6.50 -17.92
CA PHE A 277 -11.64 -5.16 -17.35
C PHE A 277 -12.33 -4.09 -18.20
N TYR A 278 -12.14 -4.07 -19.54
CA TYR A 278 -12.82 -3.08 -20.39
C TYR A 278 -14.31 -3.29 -20.48
N GLN A 279 -14.75 -4.54 -20.51
CA GLN A 279 -16.17 -4.83 -20.57
C GLN A 279 -16.87 -4.34 -19.29
N SER A 280 -16.25 -4.53 -18.13
CA SER A 280 -16.79 -4.13 -16.83
C SER A 280 -16.67 -2.63 -16.52
N THR A 281 -15.66 -1.93 -17.03
CA THR A 281 -15.45 -0.49 -16.78
C THR A 281 -15.91 0.42 -17.92
N GLY A 282 -16.19 -0.14 -19.10
CA GLY A 282 -16.50 0.61 -20.31
C GLY A 282 -17.97 1.01 -20.47
N LYS A 283 -18.18 2.20 -21.06
CA LYS A 283 -19.52 2.71 -21.46
C LYS A 283 -20.07 2.11 -22.76
N LYS A 284 -19.49 1.01 -23.28
CA LYS A 284 -19.96 0.42 -24.56
C LYS A 284 -21.45 0.05 -24.44
N SER A 285 -22.26 0.65 -25.29
CA SER A 285 -23.68 0.36 -25.48
C SER A 285 -23.83 -0.99 -26.21
N GLY A 286 -24.85 -1.78 -25.85
CA GLY A 286 -25.20 -3.03 -26.53
C GLY A 286 -24.51 -4.30 -26.03
N VAL A 287 -23.83 -4.27 -24.88
CA VAL A 287 -23.33 -5.47 -24.20
C VAL A 287 -24.21 -5.77 -22.99
N ASP A 288 -25.14 -6.70 -23.15
CA ASP A 288 -26.08 -7.08 -22.08
C ASP A 288 -25.44 -8.01 -21.05
N MET A 289 -24.44 -8.80 -21.47
CA MET A 289 -23.72 -9.76 -20.64
C MET A 289 -22.22 -9.49 -20.67
N ILE A 290 -21.59 -9.47 -19.50
CA ILE A 290 -20.16 -9.24 -19.31
C ILE A 290 -19.55 -10.46 -18.65
N THR A 291 -18.40 -10.93 -19.15
CA THR A 291 -17.62 -11.96 -18.46
C THR A 291 -16.62 -11.31 -17.53
N LEU A 292 -16.83 -11.47 -16.22
CA LEU A 292 -15.90 -11.10 -15.16
C LEU A 292 -14.90 -12.23 -14.95
N ASN A 293 -13.69 -12.06 -15.47
CA ASN A 293 -12.58 -13.00 -15.32
C ASN A 293 -11.41 -12.33 -14.61
N PHE A 294 -11.12 -12.76 -13.39
CA PHE A 294 -9.99 -12.27 -12.60
C PHE A 294 -9.52 -13.28 -11.57
N ASN A 295 -8.24 -13.21 -11.22
CA ASN A 295 -7.71 -13.93 -10.06
C ASN A 295 -7.78 -13.01 -8.84
N LEU A 296 -8.29 -13.52 -7.74
CA LEU A 296 -8.35 -12.85 -6.45
C LEU A 296 -7.41 -13.57 -5.48
N SER A 297 -6.52 -12.83 -4.83
CA SER A 297 -5.76 -13.30 -3.68
C SER A 297 -5.96 -12.37 -2.51
N VAL A 298 -6.26 -12.91 -1.33
CA VAL A 298 -6.42 -12.15 -0.09
C VAL A 298 -5.33 -12.61 0.86
N THR A 299 -4.35 -11.75 1.16
CA THR A 299 -3.31 -12.02 2.16
C THR A 299 -3.67 -11.35 3.47
N LYS A 300 -3.62 -12.10 4.57
CA LYS A 300 -3.91 -11.58 5.91
C LYS A 300 -2.62 -11.11 6.57
N CYS A 301 -2.58 -9.84 6.98
CA CYS A 301 -1.41 -9.21 7.58
C CYS A 301 -1.77 -8.65 8.96
N ALA A 302 -1.52 -9.41 10.02
CA ALA A 302 -1.76 -8.98 11.39
C ALA A 302 -0.71 -7.95 11.82
N LEU A 303 -1.16 -6.78 12.30
CA LEU A 303 -0.28 -5.71 12.74
C LEU A 303 0.19 -5.94 14.18
N ASN A 304 1.49 -5.83 14.40
CA ASN A 304 2.07 -5.68 15.72
C ASN A 304 1.87 -4.23 16.20
N ALA A 305 0.67 -3.95 16.72
CA ALA A 305 0.28 -2.61 17.15
C ALA A 305 1.25 -2.03 18.20
N ARG A 306 1.71 -2.84 19.16
CA ARG A 306 2.68 -2.41 20.17
C ARG A 306 3.97 -1.88 19.55
N LYS A 307 4.55 -2.62 18.61
CA LYS A 307 5.79 -2.20 17.94
C LYS A 307 5.54 -0.96 17.06
N PHE A 308 4.38 -0.89 16.41
CA PHE A 308 3.98 0.28 15.63
C PHE A 308 3.90 1.53 16.53
N GLU A 309 3.17 1.46 17.64
CA GLU A 309 3.03 2.57 18.60
C GLU A 309 4.37 3.04 19.16
N GLN A 310 5.30 2.12 19.45
CA GLN A 310 6.66 2.47 19.89
C GLN A 310 7.44 3.27 18.84
N ASN A 311 7.14 3.09 17.55
CA ASN A 311 7.80 3.79 16.44
C ASN A 311 6.97 4.96 15.89
N ARG A 312 5.72 5.14 16.34
CA ARG A 312 4.82 6.21 15.91
C ARG A 312 5.45 7.60 15.96
N PRO A 313 6.20 8.01 17.03
CA PRO A 313 6.84 9.33 17.04
C PRO A 313 7.87 9.53 15.91
N ARG A 314 8.55 8.47 15.47
CA ARG A 314 9.47 8.54 14.33
C ARG A 314 8.70 8.67 13.03
N PHE A 315 7.62 7.91 12.87
CA PHE A 315 6.74 7.99 11.70
C PHE A 315 6.11 9.38 11.57
N ASP A 316 5.63 9.96 12.67
CA ASP A 316 5.11 11.33 12.69
C ASP A 316 6.11 12.34 12.13
N LYS A 317 7.39 12.25 12.54
CA LYS A 317 8.43 13.14 12.01
C LYS A 317 8.71 12.93 10.52
N MET A 318 8.67 11.68 10.04
CA MET A 318 8.81 11.39 8.61
C MET A 318 7.67 12.04 7.81
N PHE A 319 6.43 11.93 8.29
CA PHE A 319 5.27 12.55 7.67
C PHE A 319 5.33 14.07 7.73
N GLN A 320 5.74 14.65 8.85
CA GLN A 320 5.93 16.09 8.98
C GLN A 320 6.95 16.62 7.97
N LEU A 321 8.05 15.91 7.76
CA LEU A 321 9.08 16.32 6.80
C LEU A 321 8.58 16.30 5.35
N ILE A 322 7.78 15.29 4.99
CA ILE A 322 7.36 15.07 3.60
C ILE A 322 6.09 15.84 3.25
N THR A 323 5.12 15.86 4.16
CA THR A 323 3.76 16.34 3.86
C THR A 323 3.41 17.62 4.62
N ASN A 324 4.31 18.14 5.47
CA ASN A 324 4.03 19.20 6.45
C ASN A 324 2.85 18.89 7.39
N SER A 325 2.45 17.61 7.47
CA SER A 325 1.35 17.10 8.30
C SER A 325 1.87 15.97 9.17
N ASN A 326 1.30 15.78 10.35
CA ASN A 326 1.61 14.58 11.14
C ASN A 326 0.96 13.32 10.52
N LEU A 327 1.34 12.13 11.02
CA LEU A 327 0.87 10.86 10.47
C LEU A 327 -0.65 10.77 10.51
N LYS A 328 -1.25 11.19 11.63
CA LYS A 328 -2.70 11.13 11.84
C LYS A 328 -3.48 12.00 10.86
N ALA A 329 -3.04 13.24 10.64
CA ALA A 329 -3.69 14.16 9.72
C ALA A 329 -3.64 13.63 8.28
N TYR A 330 -2.50 13.07 7.88
CA TYR A 330 -2.40 12.42 6.57
C TYR A 330 -3.25 11.15 6.48
N SER A 331 -3.28 10.33 7.54
CA SER A 331 -4.05 9.09 7.55
C SER A 331 -5.56 9.34 7.46
N ASP A 332 -6.06 10.42 8.07
CA ASP A 332 -7.45 10.85 7.94
C ASP A 332 -7.82 11.25 6.50
N LEU A 333 -6.87 11.82 5.75
CA LEU A 333 -7.08 12.19 4.34
C LEU A 333 -7.00 10.98 3.39
N LEU A 334 -6.09 10.06 3.65
CA LEU A 334 -5.84 8.90 2.79
C LEU A 334 -6.94 7.84 2.89
N ASN A 335 -7.34 7.49 4.11
CA ASN A 335 -8.16 6.30 4.37
C ASN A 335 -9.65 6.60 4.18
N LYS A 336 -10.37 5.64 3.58
CA LYS A 336 -11.84 5.60 3.62
C LYS A 336 -12.29 4.90 4.88
N GLN A 337 -13.00 5.65 5.70
CA GLN A 337 -13.46 5.26 7.02
C GLN A 337 -14.91 4.82 6.92
N LEU A 338 -15.17 3.53 7.15
CA LEU A 338 -16.52 2.97 7.16
C LEU A 338 -16.87 2.52 8.58
N LYS A 339 -18.16 2.49 8.88
CA LYS A 339 -18.68 1.89 10.12
C LYS A 339 -19.61 0.74 9.75
N THR A 340 -19.51 -0.35 10.51
CA THR A 340 -20.40 -1.50 10.39
C THR A 340 -21.12 -1.74 11.71
N ASN A 341 -22.35 -2.26 11.63
CA ASN A 341 -23.07 -2.73 12.80
C ASN A 341 -22.64 -4.15 13.20
N GLU A 342 -21.91 -4.83 12.31
CA GLU A 342 -21.39 -6.15 12.57
C GLU A 342 -20.36 -6.13 13.68
N LYS A 343 -20.53 -7.12 14.56
CA LYS A 343 -19.62 -7.30 15.67
C LYS A 343 -18.31 -7.86 15.12
N ASN A 344 -18.28 -8.97 14.39
CA ASN A 344 -17.01 -9.65 14.05
C ASN A 344 -16.69 -9.74 12.54
N PRO A 345 -16.49 -8.62 11.83
CA PRO A 345 -16.13 -8.67 10.42
C PRO A 345 -14.72 -9.25 10.20
N GLY A 346 -14.56 -10.10 9.18
CA GLY A 346 -13.28 -10.70 8.78
C GLY A 346 -12.72 -11.74 9.76
N ALA A 347 -13.59 -12.36 10.56
CA ALA A 347 -13.27 -13.42 11.53
C ALA A 347 -12.77 -14.71 10.88
#